data_AF-A0A8B8LJ05-F1
#
_entry.id   AF-A0A8B8LJ05-F1
#
_cell.length_a   1.000
_cell.length_b   1.000
_cell.length_c   1.000
_cell.angle_alpha   90.00
_cell.angle_beta   90.00
_cell.angle_gamma   90.00
#
_symmetry.space_group_name_H-M   'P 1'
#
loop_
_entity.id
_entity.type
_entity.pdbx_description
1 polymer ?
#
loop_
_entity_poly.entity_id
_entity_poly.type
_entity_poly.pdbx_seq_one_letter_code
_entity_poly.pdbx_strand_id
1 'polypeptide(L)'
;MGWTREENRRFEDALAVHGPDDPNRWQHVANAVGGKSVEEVKVHYEILKEDVIRIERDQIPLPRYRGAAINARQIENEQRRMRNLNIQ
;
A
#
# COMPACT_ATOMS: atom_id res chain seq x y z
N MET A 1 -5.08 6.30 21.36
CA MET A 1 -5.73 4.98 21.23
C MET A 1 -5.36 4.43 19.85
N GLY A 2 -5.00 3.15 19.73
CA GLY A 2 -4.53 2.57 18.46
C GLY A 2 -5.65 1.91 17.65
N TRP A 3 -5.33 1.54 16.41
CA TRP A 3 -6.14 0.66 15.57
C TRP A 3 -5.69 -0.79 15.72
N THR A 4 -6.60 -1.67 16.08
CA THR A 4 -6.38 -3.12 16.04
C THR A 4 -6.46 -3.64 14.60
N ARG A 5 -5.93 -4.83 14.36
CA ARG A 5 -6.03 -5.48 13.05
C ARG A 5 -7.47 -5.72 12.61
N GLU A 6 -8.34 -6.06 13.56
CA GLU A 6 -9.75 -6.31 13.28
C GLU A 6 -10.50 -5.01 12.97
N GLU A 7 -10.26 -3.92 13.71
CA GLU A 7 -10.82 -2.61 13.37
C GLU A 7 -10.35 -2.13 11.99
N ASN A 8 -9.06 -2.31 11.67
CA ASN A 8 -8.53 -1.92 10.35
C ASN A 8 -9.16 -2.74 9.22
N ARG A 9 -9.36 -4.05 9.43
CA ARG A 9 -10.04 -4.90 8.46
C ARG A 9 -11.46 -4.42 8.20
N ARG A 10 -12.25 -4.17 9.25
CA ARG A 10 -13.63 -3.66 9.11
C ARG A 10 -13.68 -2.29 8.43
N PHE A 11 -12.70 -1.45 8.71
CA PHE A 11 -12.54 -0.16 8.04
C PHE A 11 -12.31 -0.33 6.54
N GLU A 12 -11.37 -1.18 6.13
CA GLU A 12 -11.11 -1.46 4.71
C GLU A 12 -12.33 -2.09 4.01
N ASP A 13 -12.98 -3.08 4.64
CA ASP A 13 -14.19 -3.71 4.13
C ASP A 13 -15.32 -2.67 3.95
N ALA A 14 -15.49 -1.76 4.92
CA ALA A 14 -16.49 -0.71 4.84
C ALA A 14 -16.17 0.34 3.76
N LEU A 15 -14.89 0.68 3.54
CA LEU A 15 -14.50 1.57 2.43
C LEU A 15 -14.78 0.97 1.06
N ALA A 16 -14.72 -0.36 0.92
CA ALA A 16 -15.04 -1.06 -0.31
C ALA A 16 -16.55 -1.05 -0.61
N VAL A 17 -17.38 -1.11 0.43
CA VAL A 17 -18.85 -1.03 0.32
C VAL A 17 -19.33 0.40 0.12
N HIS A 18 -18.77 1.35 0.87
CA HIS A 18 -19.15 2.76 0.87
C HIS A 18 -18.17 3.60 0.06
N GLY A 19 -18.49 3.75 -1.23
CA GLY A 19 -17.71 4.54 -2.17
C GLY A 19 -17.68 6.05 -1.87
N PRO A 20 -16.86 6.83 -2.60
CA PRO A 20 -16.70 8.26 -2.40
C PRO A 20 -17.96 9.09 -2.67
N ASP A 21 -18.90 8.54 -3.45
CA ASP A 21 -20.17 9.22 -3.79
C ASP A 21 -21.24 9.07 -2.70
N ASP A 22 -21.00 8.26 -1.66
CA ASP A 22 -21.91 8.12 -0.53
C ASP A 22 -21.81 9.37 0.39
N PRO A 23 -22.86 10.20 0.51
CA PRO A 23 -22.81 11.41 1.35
C PRO A 23 -22.66 11.09 2.84
N ASN A 24 -23.01 9.87 3.26
CA ASN A 24 -22.92 9.40 4.64
C ASN A 24 -21.77 8.39 4.84
N ARG A 25 -20.87 8.26 3.86
CA ARG A 25 -19.75 7.31 3.85
C ARG A 25 -19.08 7.18 5.22
N TRP A 26 -18.66 8.30 5.80
CA TRP A 26 -17.89 8.30 7.04
C TRP A 26 -18.69 7.82 8.25
N GLN A 27 -19.99 8.12 8.27
CA GLN A 27 -20.88 7.64 9.33
C GLN A 27 -21.08 6.13 9.20
N HIS A 28 -21.29 5.61 7.98
CA HIS A 28 -21.40 4.18 7.74
C HIS A 28 -20.12 3.43 8.12
N VAL A 29 -18.95 3.95 7.74
CA VAL A 29 -17.65 3.34 8.09
C VAL A 29 -17.44 3.34 9.61
N ALA A 30 -17.70 4.46 10.30
CA ALA A 30 -17.59 4.50 11.77
C ALA A 30 -18.51 3.49 12.46
N ASN A 31 -19.76 3.38 11.98
CA ASN A 31 -20.73 2.41 12.49
C ASN A 31 -20.26 0.96 12.26
N ALA A 32 -19.68 0.67 11.09
CA ALA A 32 -19.19 -0.67 10.74
C ALA A 32 -17.96 -1.09 11.58
N VAL A 33 -17.07 -0.14 11.91
CA VAL A 33 -15.91 -0.40 12.76
C VAL A 33 -16.34 -0.67 14.21
N GLY A 34 -17.34 0.06 14.72
CA GLY A 34 -17.99 -0.23 16.00
C GLY A 34 -17.20 0.18 17.24
N GLY A 35 -16.33 1.19 17.12
CA GLY A 35 -15.49 1.67 18.23
C GLY A 35 -14.64 2.90 17.92
N LYS A 36 -14.89 3.56 16.79
CA LYS A 36 -14.17 4.74 16.32
C LYS A 36 -15.16 5.85 15.98
N SER A 37 -14.82 7.08 16.29
CA SER A 37 -15.60 8.24 15.83
C SER A 37 -15.42 8.48 14.34
N VAL A 38 -16.31 9.29 13.76
CA VAL A 38 -16.20 9.73 12.36
C VAL A 38 -14.89 10.48 12.12
N GLU A 39 -14.44 11.28 13.09
CA GLU A 39 -13.17 12.02 13.04
C GLU A 39 -11.99 11.06 13.04
N GLU A 40 -11.99 10.04 13.91
CA GLU A 40 -10.93 9.02 13.95
C GLU A 40 -10.84 8.24 12.63
N VAL A 41 -11.98 7.89 12.04
CA VAL A 41 -12.06 7.23 10.73
C VAL A 41 -11.49 8.12 9.62
N LYS A 42 -11.83 9.42 9.59
CA LYS A 42 -11.30 10.38 8.60
C LYS A 42 -9.80 10.55 8.72
N VAL A 43 -9.27 10.69 9.93
CA VAL A 43 -7.83 10.78 10.18
C VAL A 43 -7.13 9.50 9.70
N HIS A 44 -7.67 8.32 10.01
CA HIS A 44 -7.11 7.05 9.56
C HIS A 44 -7.12 6.90 8.05
N TYR A 45 -8.16 7.39 7.38
CA TYR A 45 -8.23 7.43 5.93
C TYR A 45 -7.17 8.33 5.29
N GLU A 46 -6.89 9.51 5.84
CA GLU A 46 -5.83 10.37 5.31
C GLU A 46 -4.45 9.73 5.46
N ILE A 47 -4.20 9.02 6.57
CA ILE A 47 -2.97 8.24 6.75
C ILE A 47 -2.86 7.13 5.69
N LEU A 48 -3.93 6.36 5.48
CA LEU A 48 -3.96 5.32 4.44
C LEU A 48 -3.68 5.91 3.05
N LYS A 49 -4.28 7.06 2.73
CA LYS A 49 -4.09 7.75 1.46
C LYS A 49 -2.64 8.21 1.28
N GLU A 50 -2.03 8.75 2.33
CA GLU A 50 -0.61 9.13 2.31
C GLU A 50 0.29 7.92 2.06
N ASP A 51 0.03 6.80 2.74
CA ASP A 51 0.80 5.56 2.54
C ASP A 51 0.70 5.04 1.10
N VAL A 52 -0.50 5.06 0.50
CA VAL A 52 -0.68 4.71 -0.92
C VAL A 52 0.15 5.62 -1.82
N ILE A 53 0.09 6.93 -1.61
CA ILE A 53 0.88 7.91 -2.39
C ILE A 53 2.38 7.63 -2.26
N ARG A 54 2.85 7.26 -1.06
CA ARG A 54 4.26 6.94 -0.84
C ARG A 54 4.67 5.66 -1.55
N ILE A 55 3.81 4.65 -1.59
CA ILE A 55 4.03 3.42 -2.38
C ILE A 55 4.14 3.77 -3.87
N GLU A 56 3.19 4.54 -4.39
CA GLU A 56 3.15 4.92 -5.81
C GLU A 56 4.34 5.77 -6.25
N ARG A 57 4.98 6.48 -5.32
CA ARG A 57 6.16 7.31 -5.56
C ARG A 57 7.50 6.59 -5.33
N ASP A 58 7.49 5.27 -5.09
CA ASP A 58 8.67 4.49 -4.71
C ASP A 58 9.39 5.06 -3.46
N GLN A 59 8.65 5.76 -2.59
CA GLN A 59 9.18 6.38 -1.36
C GLN A 59 9.18 5.42 -0.16
N ILE A 60 8.92 4.14 -0.42
CA ILE A 60 8.99 3.07 0.57
C ILE A 60 10.05 2.07 0.09
N PRO A 61 11.07 1.76 0.92
CA PRO A 61 12.06 0.77 0.54
C PRO A 61 11.37 -0.57 0.30
N LEU A 62 11.50 -1.10 -0.91
CA LEU A 62 10.97 -2.43 -1.24
C LEU A 62 11.62 -3.47 -0.32
N PRO A 63 10.84 -4.40 0.26
CA PRO A 63 11.41 -5.53 0.96
C PRO A 63 12.41 -6.26 0.04
N ARG A 64 13.51 -6.77 0.60
CA ARG A 64 14.42 -7.66 -0.13
C ARG A 64 13.71 -8.98 -0.39
N TYR A 65 12.83 -9.01 -1.37
CA TYR A 65 12.23 -10.24 -1.87
C TYR A 65 13.35 -11.11 -2.42
N ARG A 66 13.36 -12.39 -2.02
CA ARG A 66 14.44 -13.35 -2.31
C ARG A 66 14.73 -13.49 -3.82
N GLY A 67 13.77 -13.11 -4.68
CA GLY A 67 13.92 -13.08 -6.16
C GLY A 67 14.52 -11.80 -6.75
N ALA A 68 14.49 -10.65 -6.06
CA ALA A 68 15.06 -9.39 -6.59
C ALA A 68 16.58 -9.46 -6.77
N ALA A 69 17.27 -10.21 -5.89
CA ALA A 69 18.70 -10.48 -6.00
C ALA A 69 19.06 -11.40 -7.18
N ILE A 70 18.13 -12.24 -7.62
CA ILE A 70 18.33 -13.15 -8.77
C ILE A 70 18.24 -12.34 -10.06
N ASN A 71 17.24 -11.46 -10.18
CA ASN A 71 17.07 -10.58 -11.34
C ASN A 71 18.27 -9.65 -11.55
N ALA A 72 18.78 -9.03 -10.47
CA ALA A 72 19.96 -8.16 -10.56
C ALA A 72 21.22 -8.91 -11.06
N ARG A 73 21.44 -10.15 -10.58
CA ARG A 73 22.57 -10.98 -11.03
C ARG A 73 22.41 -11.43 -12.48
N GLN A 74 21.19 -11.74 -12.92
CA GLN A 74 20.93 -12.09 -14.32
C GLN A 74 21.19 -10.91 -15.26
N ILE A 75 20.71 -9.71 -14.91
CA ILE A 75 20.92 -8.49 -15.70
C ILE A 75 22.42 -8.17 -15.80
N GLU A 76 23.16 -8.27 -14.69
CA GLU A 76 24.62 -8.06 -14.70
C GLU A 76 25.34 -9.09 -15.58
N ASN A 77 24.96 -10.36 -15.51
CA ASN A 77 25.54 -11.43 -16.32
C ASN A 77 25.25 -11.25 -17.81
N GLU A 78 24.05 -10.81 -18.17
CA GLU A 78 23.68 -10.50 -19.56
C GLU A 78 24.41 -9.27 -20.08
N GLN A 79 24.54 -8.20 -19.28
CA GLN A 79 25.33 -7.03 -19.64
C GLN A 79 26.81 -7.37 -19.86
N ARG A 80 27.40 -8.21 -18.99
CA ARG A 80 28.78 -8.71 -19.18
C ARG A 80 28.91 -9.55 -20.45
N ARG A 81 27.93 -10.43 -20.73
CA ARG A 81 27.90 -11.21 -21.98
C ARG A 81 27.82 -10.31 -23.21
N MET A 82 26.93 -9.32 -23.23
CA MET A 82 26.81 -8.39 -24.36
C MET A 82 28.06 -7.53 -24.54
N ARG A 83 28.68 -7.08 -23.45
CA ARG A 83 29.95 -6.35 -23.51
C ARG A 83 31.06 -7.19 -24.13
N ASN A 84 31.13 -8.48 -23.81
CA ASN A 84 32.15 -9.38 -24.37
C ASN A 84 31.89 -9.73 -25.85
N LEU A 85 30.64 -9.70 -26.30
CA LEU A 85 30.27 -9.93 -27.71
C LEU A 85 30.52 -8.71 -28.60
N ASN A 86 30.61 -7.50 -28.03
CA ASN A 86 30.86 -6.26 -28.77
C ASN A 86 32.36 -5.90 -28.93
N ILE A 87 33.28 -6.81 -28.57
CA ILE A 87 34.74 -6.59 -28.65
C ILE A 87 35.39 -7.62 -29.61
N GLN A 88 34.64 -8.12 -30.61
CA GLN A 88 35.17 -8.92 -31.72
C GLN A 88 34.89 -8.24 -33.06
#